data_AF-A0A2S9JAQ2-F1
#
_entry.id   AF-A0A2S9JAQ2-F1
#
_cell.length_a   1.000
_cell.length_b   1.000
_cell.length_c   1.000
_cell.angle_alpha   90.00
_cell.angle_beta   90.00
_cell.angle_gamma   90.00
#
_symmetry.space_group_name_H-M   'P 1'
#
loop_
_entity.id
_entity.type
_entity.pdbx_description
1 polymer ?
#
loop_
_entity_poly.entity_id
_entity_poly.type
_entity_poly.pdbx_seq_one_letter_code
_entity_poly.pdbx_strand_id
1 'polypeptide(L)' 'MPTEPQEDATPVLQYFAFGVYQQMYCLICGADPETFNGGDPDIAYHLIRNSQNIAKDYWSADIEPYPAK' A
#
# COMPACT_ATOMS: atom_id res chain seq x y z
N MET A 1 -27.45 -29.97 4.15
CA MET A 1 -26.88 -29.14 5.23
C MET A 1 -25.69 -28.37 4.65
N PRO A 2 -25.41 -27.17 5.15
CA PRO A 2 -25.40 -25.92 4.39
C PRO A 2 -24.00 -25.56 3.89
N THR A 3 -23.92 -24.75 2.83
CA THR A 3 -22.75 -23.89 2.62
C THR A 3 -23.26 -22.46 2.76
N GLU A 4 -22.94 -21.85 3.90
CA GLU A 4 -23.18 -20.45 4.22
C GLU A 4 -22.46 -19.52 3.23
N PRO A 5 -22.95 -18.29 3.02
CA PRO A 5 -22.34 -17.36 2.07
C PRO A 5 -20.98 -16.89 2.61
N GLN A 6 -19.92 -17.26 1.88
CA GLN A 6 -18.56 -16.79 2.12
C GLN A 6 -18.40 -15.37 1.54
N GLU A 7 -19.07 -14.37 2.13
CA GLU A 7 -19.02 -12.98 1.63
C GLU A 7 -18.47 -11.96 2.65
N ASP A 8 -18.39 -12.29 3.94
CA ASP A 8 -17.99 -11.33 4.99
C ASP A 8 -16.49 -11.33 5.37
N ALA A 9 -15.70 -12.31 4.91
CA ALA A 9 -14.27 -12.38 5.26
C ALA A 9 -13.38 -11.47 4.40
N THR A 10 -13.80 -11.17 3.17
CA THR A 10 -13.04 -10.39 2.19
C THR A 10 -12.78 -8.95 2.66
N PRO A 11 -13.76 -8.20 3.19
CA PRO A 11 -13.53 -6.84 3.66
C PRO A 11 -12.57 -6.79 4.85
N VAL A 12 -12.71 -7.69 5.83
CA VAL A 12 -11.87 -7.72 7.04
C VAL A 12 -10.40 -7.97 6.69
N LEU A 13 -10.15 -8.91 5.77
CA LEU A 13 -8.79 -9.20 5.30
C LEU A 13 -8.19 -8.01 4.53
N GLN A 14 -8.98 -7.30 3.73
CA GLN A 14 -8.53 -6.11 3.01
C GLN A 14 -8.20 -4.95 3.97
N TYR A 15 -9.03 -4.71 4.98
CA TYR A 15 -8.75 -3.70 6.02
C TYR A 15 -7.48 -4.03 6.81
N PHE A 16 -7.30 -5.30 7.18
CA PHE A 16 -6.09 -5.75 7.86
C PHE A 16 -4.84 -5.56 6.98
N ALA A 17 -4.92 -5.97 5.71
CA ALA A 17 -3.82 -5.80 4.77
C ALA A 17 -3.46 -4.33 4.56
N PHE A 18 -4.45 -3.44 4.51
CA PHE A 18 -4.22 -2.00 4.42
C PHE A 18 -3.51 -1.45 5.66
N GLY A 19 -3.96 -1.83 6.85
CA GLY A 19 -3.31 -1.42 8.11
C GLY A 19 -1.87 -1.90 8.22
N VAL A 20 -1.60 -3.17 7.87
CA VAL A 20 -0.24 -3.73 7.85
C VAL A 20 0.64 -2.98 6.84
N TYR A 21 0.13 -2.74 5.62
CA TYR A 21 0.87 -2.02 4.59
C TYR A 21 1.21 -0.59 5.04
N GLN A 22 0.28 0.11 5.67
CA GLN A 22 0.50 1.46 6.20
C GLN A 22 1.61 1.48 7.27
N GLN A 23 1.56 0.56 8.24
CA GLN A 23 2.57 0.45 9.29
C GLN A 23 3.96 0.16 8.70
N MET A 24 4.03 -0.80 7.77
CA MET A 24 5.29 -1.13 7.08
C MET A 24 5.81 0.06 6.27
N TYR A 25 4.95 0.75 5.54
CA TYR A 25 5.33 1.90 4.73
C TYR A 25 5.96 3.00 5.59
N CYS A 26 5.39 3.29 6.76
CA CYS A 26 5.95 4.25 7.70
C CYS A 26 7.35 3.84 8.15
N LEU A 27 7.52 2.59 8.59
CA LEU A 27 8.83 2.08 9.03
C LEU A 27 9.89 2.15 7.93
N ILE A 28 9.55 1.78 6.69
CA ILE A 28 10.51 1.82 5.57
C ILE A 28 10.90 3.26 5.25
N CYS A 29 9.96 4.19 5.33
CA CYS A 29 10.23 5.61 5.12
C CYS A 29 10.92 6.28 6.33
N GLY A 30 11.19 5.56 7.43
CA GLY A 30 11.78 6.13 8.65
C GLY A 30 10.81 6.95 9.50
N ALA A 31 9.50 6.86 9.22
CA ALA A 31 8.47 7.51 10.01
C ALA A 31 8.06 6.66 11.23
N ASP A 32 7.66 7.34 12.30
CA ASP A 32 6.93 6.74 13.40
C ASP A 32 5.55 6.27 12.90
N PRO A 33 5.17 5.00 13.08
CA PRO A 33 3.96 4.45 12.48
C PRO A 33 2.68 4.76 13.28
N GLU A 34 2.79 5.34 14.48
CA GLU A 34 1.64 5.83 15.26
C GLU A 34 1.35 7.31 14.98
N THR A 35 2.39 8.11 14.74
CA THR A 35 2.27 9.58 14.55
C THR A 35 2.56 10.07 13.14
N PHE A 36 3.10 9.23 12.27
CA PHE A 36 3.55 9.52 10.90
C PHE A 36 4.68 10.55 10.78
N ASN A 37 5.31 10.92 11.90
CA ASN A 37 6.39 11.91 11.92
C ASN A 37 7.75 11.31 11.59
N GLY A 38 8.67 12.13 11.06
CA GLY A 38 10.08 11.77 10.88
C GLY A 38 10.42 11.04 9.57
N GLY A 39 9.44 10.81 8.70
CA GLY A 39 9.66 10.13 7.42
C GLY A 39 10.55 10.91 6.45
N ASP A 40 11.28 10.17 5.62
CA ASP A 40 12.10 10.65 4.51
C ASP A 40 11.26 10.73 3.22
N PRO A 41 10.98 11.94 2.70
CA PRO A 41 10.19 12.11 1.49
C PRO A 41 10.82 11.47 0.26
N ASP A 42 12.15 11.45 0.14
CA ASP A 42 12.80 10.90 -1.05
C ASP A 42 12.67 9.37 -1.09
N ILE A 43 12.82 8.69 0.05
CA ILE A 43 12.51 7.25 0.17
C ILE A 43 11.03 6.98 -0.17
N ALA A 44 10.12 7.78 0.39
CA ALA A 44 8.70 7.66 0.12
C ALA A 44 8.35 7.77 -1.37
N TYR A 45 8.92 8.76 -2.07
CA TYR A 45 8.72 8.95 -3.51
C TYR A 45 9.28 7.79 -4.33
N HIS A 46 10.45 7.26 -3.97
CA HIS A 46 11.04 6.10 -4.65
C HIS A 46 10.16 4.85 -4.55
N LEU A 47 9.60 4.58 -3.36
CA LEU A 47 8.71 3.43 -3.16
C LEU A 47 7.40 3.57 -3.92
N ILE A 48 6.76 4.75 -3.86
CA ILE A 48 5.52 5.02 -4.61
C ILE A 48 5.75 4.80 -6.10
N ARG A 49 6.82 5.37 -6.66
CA ARG A 49 7.13 5.21 -8.08
C ARG A 49 7.40 3.74 -8.44
N ASN A 50 8.13 3.02 -7.59
CA ASN A 50 8.38 1.59 -7.82
C ASN A 50 7.07 0.78 -7.85
N SER A 51 6.17 1.01 -6.88
CA SER A 51 4.87 0.34 -6.84
C SER A 51 3.98 0.71 -8.03
N GLN A 52 3.99 1.98 -8.46
CA GLN A 52 3.28 2.40 -9.67
C GLN A 52 3.86 1.76 -10.93
N ASN A 53 5.19 1.69 -11.08
CA ASN A 53 5.81 1.02 -12.22
C ASN A 53 5.45 -0.47 -12.26
N ILE A 54 5.44 -1.16 -11.11
CA ILE A 54 5.01 -2.57 -11.06
C ILE A 54 3.57 -2.72 -11.54
N ALA A 55 2.66 -1.92 -11.00
CA ALA A 55 1.23 -2.01 -11.34
C ALA A 55 0.98 -1.67 -12.82
N LYS A 56 1.67 -0.65 -13.36
CA LYS A 56 1.55 -0.26 -14.76
C LYS A 56 2.15 -1.30 -15.69
N ASP A 57 3.41 -1.67 -15.49
CA ASP A 57 4.17 -2.45 -16.47
C ASP A 57 3.84 -3.95 -16.42
N TYR A 58 3.46 -4.48 -15.25
CA TYR A 58 3.18 -5.91 -15.09
C TYR A 58 1.71 -6.25 -14.93
N TRP A 59 0.89 -5.32 -14.44
CA TRP A 59 -0.54 -5.55 -14.21
C TRP A 59 -1.45 -4.68 -15.08
N SER A 60 -0.88 -3.87 -15.99
CA SER A 60 -1.63 -3.01 -16.92
C SER A 60 -2.58 -2.05 -16.22
N ALA A 61 -2.24 -1.62 -15.00
CA ALA A 61 -3.02 -0.64 -14.28
C ALA A 61 -3.03 0.70 -15.04
N ASP A 62 -4.21 1.29 -15.19
CA ASP A 62 -4.39 2.63 -15.75
C ASP A 62 -4.10 3.68 -14.66
N ILE A 63 -2.82 3.95 -14.47
CA ILE A 63 -2.31 4.90 -13.49
C ILE A 63 -1.30 5.84 -14.13
N GLU A 64 -1.43 7.13 -13.82
CA GLU A 64 -0.41 8.11 -14.14
C GLU A 64 0.70 8.05 -13.07
N PRO A 65 1.95 7.70 -13.44
CA PRO A 65 3.04 7.62 -12.47
C PRO A 65 3.33 8.99 -11.85
N TYR A 66 3.73 9.01 -10.58
CA TYR A 66 4.10 10.23 -9.90
C TYR A 66 5.32 10.87 -10.60
N PRO A 67 5.28 12.18 -10.88
CA PRO A 67 6.32 12.84 -11.66
C PRO A 67 7.71 12.66 -11.03
N ALA A 68 8.74 12.65 -11.89
CA ALA A 68 10.12 12.80 -11.44
C ALA A 68 10.31 14.19 -10.84
N LYS A 69 11.00 14.28 -9.69
CA LYS A 69 11.56 15.55 -9.21
C LYS A 69 12.67 15.98 -10.16
#